data_AF-A0AAE8L7Y0-F1
#
_entry.id   AF-A0AAE8L7Y0-F1
#
_cell.length_a   1.000
_cell.length_b   1.000
_cell.length_c   1.000
_cell.angle_alpha   90.00
_cell.angle_beta   90.00
_cell.angle_gamma   90.00
#
_symmetry.space_group_name_H-M   'P 1'
#
loop_
_entity.id
_entity.type
_entity.pdbx_description
1 polymer ?
#
loop_
_entity_poly.entity_id
_entity_poly.type
_entity_poly.pdbx_seq_one_letter_code
_entity_poly.pdbx_strand_id
1 'polypeptide(L)'
;MRPIRSLLLPILAVAVAAPGMLAAPPAQAQNFFERLFGIKPERPPVPPRGLPEAPPAPAAPGEPGPPAAPEAPRPAPAPARPIVLKTPSEDGVIGQDLQLNGLSGTLKLERSGTAVTARIKLPGTKISQPAESCTVPLAGGNPVTLSAEGKPEGVPRFEAAGAECPLRFDVTEGGVLVSSLGAGPICTFSAADCATTPVGLWGPAAATLIPRAGEFDTARGVADKAVRDNYKLMTQRARREDVRPIVSEQAAFSSDREQLCRTYAREGTHGFCHLRVTENRALALATRLGANTATPTAAVAPRRPRPKPAVEGMNPDAAGGGDVLPE
;
A
#
# COMPACT_ATOMS: atom_id res chain seq x y z
N MET A 1 -29.88 15.27 -66.27
CA MET A 1 -28.95 15.82 -67.27
C MET A 1 -27.56 15.23 -67.04
N ARG A 2 -26.60 15.43 -67.97
CA ARG A 2 -25.35 14.63 -68.09
C ARG A 2 -24.25 14.95 -67.03
N PRO A 3 -23.22 14.09 -66.87
CA PRO A 3 -22.35 14.01 -65.68
C PRO A 3 -20.84 14.28 -65.91
N ILE A 4 -20.06 14.33 -64.82
CA ILE A 4 -18.61 14.04 -64.61
C ILE A 4 -18.48 13.69 -63.11
N ARG A 5 -17.89 12.60 -62.55
CA ARG A 5 -17.17 11.38 -62.99
C ARG A 5 -15.64 11.44 -63.22
N SER A 6 -14.91 10.56 -62.49
CA SER A 6 -13.46 10.25 -62.55
C SER A 6 -12.51 11.31 -61.95
N LEU A 7 -11.34 10.98 -61.40
CA LEU A 7 -10.51 9.76 -61.54
C LEU A 7 -10.18 8.98 -60.26
N LEU A 8 -9.97 7.67 -60.45
CA LEU A 8 -9.16 6.75 -59.64
C LEU A 8 -7.78 6.54 -60.31
N LEU A 9 -6.91 5.73 -59.67
CA LEU A 9 -5.71 5.03 -60.21
C LEU A 9 -4.33 5.72 -59.89
N PRO A 10 -3.16 5.01 -59.99
CA PRO A 10 -2.68 4.16 -58.89
C PRO A 10 -1.12 4.10 -58.75
N ILE A 11 -0.61 3.12 -58.00
CA ILE A 11 0.68 2.39 -58.17
C ILE A 11 1.94 3.22 -58.51
N LEU A 12 2.94 3.16 -57.62
CA LEU A 12 4.28 2.74 -58.05
C LEU A 12 4.99 1.94 -56.95
N ALA A 13 5.33 0.69 -57.27
CA ALA A 13 6.17 -0.17 -56.44
C ALA A 13 7.36 -0.64 -57.29
N VAL A 14 8.57 -0.30 -56.84
CA VAL A 14 9.86 -0.84 -57.29
C VAL A 14 10.68 -0.99 -56.00
N ALA A 15 10.93 -2.16 -55.41
CA ALA A 15 11.44 -3.44 -55.90
C ALA A 15 12.99 -3.53 -55.94
N VAL A 16 13.51 -4.21 -54.91
CA VAL A 16 14.62 -5.20 -54.95
C VAL A 16 16.09 -4.74 -54.76
N ALA A 17 16.79 -5.59 -53.98
CA ALA A 17 18.24 -5.80 -53.81
C ALA A 17 19.07 -4.90 -52.87
N ALA A 18 19.48 -5.51 -51.75
CA ALA A 18 20.72 -5.21 -51.02
C ALA A 18 21.90 -5.96 -51.68
N PRO A 19 23.19 -5.64 -51.38
CA PRO A 19 23.79 -6.12 -50.12
C PRO A 19 24.84 -5.20 -49.45
N GLY A 20 25.11 -5.52 -48.18
CA GLY A 20 26.27 -5.23 -47.31
C GLY A 20 27.39 -4.26 -47.70
N MET A 21 27.79 -3.42 -46.71
CA MET A 21 29.17 -3.02 -46.34
C MET A 21 29.16 -1.70 -45.52
N LEU A 22 28.70 -1.72 -44.27
CA LEU A 22 29.08 -0.72 -43.25
C LEU A 22 29.09 -1.39 -41.86
N ALA A 23 30.14 -2.17 -41.59
CA ALA A 23 30.44 -2.62 -40.24
C ALA A 23 31.04 -1.44 -39.45
N ALA A 24 30.25 -0.84 -38.55
CA ALA A 24 30.77 0.14 -37.60
C ALA A 24 31.65 -0.58 -36.54
N PRO A 25 32.86 -0.10 -36.25
CA PRO A 25 33.75 -0.75 -35.28
C PRO A 25 33.23 -0.55 -33.84
N PRO A 26 33.05 -1.61 -33.04
CA PRO A 26 32.50 -1.52 -31.68
C PRO A 26 33.58 -1.13 -30.65
N ALA A 27 34.12 0.09 -30.72
CA ALA A 27 35.27 0.48 -29.88
C ALA A 27 35.47 1.98 -29.58
N GLN A 28 34.42 2.79 -29.36
CA GLN A 28 34.60 4.21 -28.93
C GLN A 28 33.66 4.73 -27.82
N ALA A 29 32.75 3.91 -27.26
CA ALA A 29 31.80 4.37 -26.23
C ALA A 29 32.32 4.31 -24.79
N GLN A 30 33.37 3.53 -24.49
CA GLN A 30 33.83 3.31 -23.10
C GLN A 30 34.67 4.48 -22.53
N ASN A 31 35.41 5.20 -23.39
CA ASN A 31 36.33 6.26 -22.94
C ASN A 31 35.66 7.62 -22.65
N PHE A 32 34.37 7.79 -22.94
CA PHE A 32 33.66 9.07 -22.76
C PHE A 32 33.16 9.26 -21.32
N PHE A 33 32.61 8.21 -20.71
CA PHE A 33 32.08 8.28 -19.34
C PHE A 33 33.20 8.43 -18.28
N GLU A 34 34.38 7.85 -18.51
CA GLU A 34 35.51 7.96 -17.57
C GLU A 34 36.04 9.40 -17.43
N ARG A 35 35.99 10.20 -18.51
CA ARG A 35 36.47 11.60 -18.49
C ARG A 35 35.49 12.59 -17.87
N LEU A 36 34.20 12.25 -17.78
CA LEU A 36 33.15 13.15 -17.29
C LEU A 36 32.94 13.12 -15.78
N PHE A 37 33.42 12.07 -15.08
CA PHE A 37 33.22 11.91 -13.63
C PHE A 37 34.51 11.79 -12.81
N GLY A 38 35.69 11.75 -13.43
CA GLY A 38 36.98 11.79 -12.72
C GLY A 38 37.26 10.58 -11.81
N ILE A 39 36.50 9.49 -11.97
CA ILE A 39 36.61 8.30 -11.14
C ILE A 39 37.75 7.43 -11.68
N LYS A 40 38.91 7.45 -11.02
CA LYS A 40 39.90 6.39 -11.20
C LYS A 40 39.30 5.07 -10.71
N PRO A 41 39.32 3.98 -11.49
CA PRO A 41 39.04 2.65 -10.95
C PRO A 41 40.14 2.28 -9.97
N GLU A 42 39.83 2.40 -8.67
CA GLU A 42 40.75 2.03 -7.61
C GLU A 42 40.96 0.52 -7.62
N ARG A 43 42.23 0.11 -7.73
CA ARG A 43 42.61 -1.29 -7.85
C ARG A 43 42.22 -2.00 -6.54
N PRO A 44 41.46 -3.12 -6.57
CA PRO A 44 41.10 -3.80 -5.34
C PRO A 44 42.38 -4.21 -4.59
N PRO A 45 42.46 -3.99 -3.26
CA PRO A 45 43.67 -4.29 -2.50
C PRO A 45 43.95 -5.79 -2.56
N VAL A 46 45.17 -6.14 -2.99
CA VAL A 46 45.63 -7.52 -2.99
C VAL A 46 45.70 -7.99 -1.53
N PRO A 47 45.04 -9.09 -1.15
CA PRO A 47 45.15 -9.60 0.22
C PRO A 47 46.61 -9.96 0.51
N PRO A 48 47.16 -9.56 1.68
CA PRO A 48 48.56 -9.81 2.00
C PRO A 48 48.84 -11.32 1.97
N ARG A 49 49.84 -11.70 1.16
CA ARG A 49 50.33 -13.07 1.04
C ARG A 49 50.90 -13.50 2.39
N GLY A 50 50.64 -14.75 2.77
CA GLY A 50 50.75 -15.21 4.16
C GLY A 50 52.04 -14.82 4.90
N LEU A 51 51.86 -14.25 6.09
CA LEU A 51 52.90 -14.24 7.12
C LEU A 51 53.10 -15.67 7.63
N PRO A 52 54.34 -16.12 7.89
CA PRO A 52 54.57 -17.40 8.53
C PRO A 52 53.95 -17.40 9.94
N GLU A 53 53.24 -18.48 10.24
CA GLU A 53 52.63 -18.73 11.54
C GLU A 53 53.72 -18.81 12.61
N ALA A 54 53.60 -18.01 13.67
CA ALA A 54 54.54 -18.08 14.78
C ALA A 54 54.37 -19.43 15.49
N PRO A 55 55.45 -20.17 15.81
CA PRO A 55 55.33 -21.47 16.46
C PRO A 55 54.65 -21.30 17.83
N PRO A 56 53.76 -22.22 18.23
CA PRO A 56 53.09 -22.13 19.51
C PRO A 56 54.10 -22.21 20.65
N ALA A 57 53.94 -21.34 21.65
CA ALA A 57 54.71 -21.43 22.87
C ALA A 57 54.46 -22.79 23.56
N PRO A 58 55.50 -23.45 24.11
CA PRO A 58 55.33 -24.75 24.76
C PRO A 58 54.42 -24.59 25.99
N ALA A 59 53.30 -25.32 25.99
CA ALA A 59 52.41 -25.36 27.14
C ALA A 59 53.11 -26.04 28.34
N ALA A 60 53.03 -25.41 29.51
CA ALA A 60 53.45 -26.06 30.75
C ALA A 60 52.49 -27.22 31.06
N PRO A 61 52.97 -28.37 31.58
CA PRO A 61 52.09 -29.50 31.91
C PRO A 61 51.34 -29.22 33.21
N GLY A 62 50.01 -29.07 33.15
CA GLY A 62 49.19 -28.83 34.34
C GLY A 62 47.69 -28.95 34.10
N GLU A 63 47.11 -30.01 34.67
CA GLU A 63 45.68 -30.28 34.91
C GLU A 63 44.71 -30.48 33.72
N PRO A 64 43.90 -31.58 33.72
CA PRO A 64 42.85 -31.77 32.74
C PRO A 64 41.64 -30.88 33.05
N GLY A 65 41.37 -29.89 32.19
CA GLY A 65 40.11 -29.15 32.22
C GLY A 65 38.91 -30.10 32.04
N PRO A 66 37.77 -29.85 32.71
CA PRO A 66 36.58 -30.69 32.59
C PRO A 66 36.08 -30.74 31.14
N PRO A 67 35.51 -31.87 30.68
CA PRO A 67 35.05 -32.01 29.31
C PRO A 67 34.00 -30.96 28.99
N ALA A 68 34.13 -30.33 27.82
CA ALA A 68 33.16 -29.36 27.33
C ALA A 68 31.76 -29.99 27.30
N ALA A 69 30.83 -29.43 28.07
CA ALA A 69 29.45 -29.88 28.06
C ALA A 69 28.87 -29.70 26.64
N PRO A 70 28.09 -30.66 26.12
CA PRO A 70 27.51 -30.53 24.79
C PRO A 70 26.63 -29.28 24.73
N GLU A 71 26.93 -28.38 23.79
CA GLU A 71 26.14 -27.15 23.59
C GLU A 71 24.69 -27.56 23.29
N ALA A 72 23.78 -27.24 24.21
CA ALA A 72 22.38 -27.61 24.07
C ALA A 72 21.84 -27.04 22.74
N PRO A 73 21.12 -27.84 21.92
CA PRO A 73 20.70 -27.42 20.59
C PRO A 73 19.88 -26.14 20.70
N ARG A 74 20.39 -25.06 20.08
CA ARG A 74 19.78 -23.74 20.15
C ARG A 74 18.33 -23.84 19.66
N PRO A 75 17.34 -23.29 20.40
CA PRO A 75 15.95 -23.40 20.02
C PRO A 75 15.75 -22.80 18.63
N ALA A 76 14.98 -23.50 17.79
CA ALA A 76 14.75 -23.09 16.41
C ALA A 76 14.21 -21.64 16.36
N PRO A 77 14.67 -20.79 15.42
CA PRO A 77 14.22 -19.41 15.36
C PRO A 77 12.70 -19.32 15.26
N ALA A 78 12.08 -18.50 16.11
CA ALA A 78 10.65 -18.26 16.07
C ALA A 78 10.25 -17.72 14.67
N PRO A 79 9.10 -18.15 14.11
CA PRO A 79 8.69 -17.74 12.77
C PRO A 79 8.53 -16.22 12.70
N ALA A 80 9.20 -15.60 11.73
CA ALA A 80 9.17 -14.16 11.53
C ALA A 80 7.73 -13.66 11.35
N ARG A 81 7.38 -12.62 12.12
CA ARG A 81 6.03 -12.02 12.16
C ARG A 81 5.98 -10.77 11.28
N PRO A 82 4.80 -10.43 10.71
CA PRO A 82 4.64 -9.20 9.94
C PRO A 82 4.83 -7.97 10.83
N ILE A 83 5.39 -6.90 10.25
CA ILE A 83 5.47 -5.59 10.88
C ILE A 83 4.15 -4.87 10.63
N VAL A 84 3.40 -4.59 11.71
CA VAL A 84 2.11 -3.89 11.67
C VAL A 84 2.32 -2.48 12.20
N LEU A 85 2.00 -1.46 11.39
CA LEU A 85 1.98 -0.07 11.83
C LEU A 85 0.66 0.26 12.53
N LYS A 86 0.56 1.46 13.11
CA LYS A 86 -0.72 1.97 13.62
C LYS A 86 -1.71 2.10 12.44
N THR A 87 -2.83 1.41 12.49
CA THR A 87 -3.96 1.65 11.56
C THR A 87 -4.55 3.04 11.81
N PRO A 88 -4.73 3.88 10.77
CA PRO A 88 -5.44 5.16 10.89
C PRO A 88 -6.85 5.02 11.45
N SER A 89 -7.29 6.03 12.21
CA SER A 89 -8.70 6.14 12.64
C SER A 89 -9.50 7.04 11.71
N GLU A 90 -10.75 6.65 11.44
CA GLU A 90 -11.74 7.47 10.73
C GLU A 90 -11.99 8.81 11.45
N ASP A 91 -11.96 8.81 12.79
CA ASP A 91 -12.19 10.02 13.59
C ASP A 91 -11.09 11.09 13.37
N GLY A 92 -9.93 10.71 12.83
CA GLY A 92 -8.85 11.64 12.47
C GLY A 92 -9.07 12.39 11.15
N VAL A 93 -10.08 12.02 10.36
CA VAL A 93 -10.44 12.67 9.09
C VAL A 93 -11.88 13.17 9.03
N ILE A 94 -12.77 12.64 9.89
CA ILE A 94 -14.13 13.16 10.03
C ILE A 94 -14.09 14.61 10.55
N GLY A 95 -14.91 15.47 9.95
CA GLY A 95 -15.01 16.89 10.25
C GLY A 95 -13.90 17.77 9.67
N GLN A 96 -12.83 17.19 9.13
CA GLN A 96 -11.71 17.93 8.54
C GLN A 96 -12.02 18.38 7.11
N ASP A 97 -11.61 19.60 6.77
CA ASP A 97 -11.61 20.09 5.39
C ASP A 97 -10.32 19.65 4.68
N LEU A 98 -10.43 18.63 3.83
CA LEU A 98 -9.32 18.06 3.08
C LEU A 98 -9.24 18.67 1.67
N GLN A 99 -8.04 18.93 1.18
CA GLN A 99 -7.76 19.45 -0.15
C GLN A 99 -7.07 18.37 -0.99
N LEU A 100 -7.50 18.21 -2.24
CA LEU A 100 -6.82 17.37 -3.22
C LEU A 100 -5.39 17.90 -3.36
N ASN A 101 -4.44 17.01 -3.07
CA ASN A 101 -3.01 17.27 -3.16
C ASN A 101 -2.57 18.52 -2.34
N GLY A 102 -3.28 18.80 -1.24
CA GLY A 102 -2.96 19.89 -0.31
C GLY A 102 -3.11 21.31 -0.87
N LEU A 103 -3.87 21.50 -1.96
CA LEU A 103 -4.01 22.80 -2.63
C LEU A 103 -5.41 23.14 -3.15
N SER A 104 -6.16 22.15 -3.69
CA SER A 104 -7.35 22.44 -4.50
C SER A 104 -8.55 21.55 -4.16
N GLY A 105 -9.76 21.98 -4.54
CA GLY A 105 -10.99 21.30 -4.15
C GLY A 105 -11.28 21.33 -2.65
N THR A 106 -12.37 20.68 -2.25
CA THR A 106 -12.69 20.42 -0.83
C THR A 106 -13.36 19.06 -0.69
N LEU A 107 -12.85 18.19 0.16
CA LEU A 107 -13.48 16.95 0.61
C LEU A 107 -13.68 17.05 2.12
N LYS A 108 -14.93 16.89 2.58
CA LYS A 108 -15.24 16.79 4.00
C LYS A 108 -16.04 15.53 4.27
N LEU A 109 -15.54 14.69 5.17
CA LEU A 109 -16.27 13.53 5.68
C LEU A 109 -17.06 13.93 6.93
N GLU A 110 -18.35 13.64 6.97
CA GLU A 110 -19.26 13.98 8.07
C GLU A 110 -20.00 12.72 8.53
N ARG A 111 -20.07 12.50 9.86
CA ARG A 111 -20.84 11.40 10.44
C ARG A 111 -22.32 11.80 10.56
N SER A 112 -23.20 11.00 9.98
CA SER A 112 -24.66 11.17 10.02
C SER A 112 -25.28 9.95 10.70
N GLY A 113 -25.49 10.05 12.02
CA GLY A 113 -25.85 8.89 12.83
C GLY A 113 -24.74 7.83 12.82
N THR A 114 -25.06 6.63 12.32
CA THR A 114 -24.10 5.53 12.09
C THR A 114 -23.48 5.53 10.69
N ALA A 115 -23.95 6.37 9.77
CA ALA A 115 -23.44 6.47 8.41
C ALA A 115 -22.33 7.52 8.28
N VAL A 116 -21.47 7.38 7.28
CA VAL A 116 -20.53 8.41 6.85
C VAL A 116 -21.04 9.02 5.55
N THR A 117 -20.96 10.34 5.45
CA THR A 117 -21.32 11.11 4.25
C THR A 117 -20.13 11.96 3.81
N ALA A 118 -19.99 12.21 2.51
CA ALA A 118 -18.97 13.08 1.95
C ALA A 118 -19.61 14.30 1.28
N ARG A 119 -19.08 15.49 1.54
CA ARG A 119 -19.30 16.67 0.68
C ARG A 119 -18.02 16.93 -0.11
N ILE A 120 -18.14 16.99 -1.44
CA ILE A 120 -16.97 17.06 -2.32
C ILE A 120 -17.16 18.17 -3.36
N LYS A 121 -16.16 19.04 -3.50
CA LYS A 121 -15.98 19.96 -4.63
C LYS A 121 -14.76 19.51 -5.42
N LEU A 122 -14.99 19.02 -6.63
CA LEU A 122 -13.99 18.46 -7.52
C LEU A 122 -13.39 19.57 -8.39
N PRO A 123 -12.07 19.84 -8.30
CA PRO A 123 -11.39 20.76 -9.19
C PRO A 123 -11.17 20.10 -10.55
N GLY A 124 -11.16 20.91 -11.61
CA GLY A 124 -11.00 20.44 -12.98
C GLY A 124 -10.67 21.55 -13.97
N THR A 125 -10.67 21.20 -15.25
CA THR A 125 -10.58 22.14 -16.37
C THR A 125 -11.80 22.04 -17.28
N LYS A 126 -12.15 23.15 -17.95
CA LYS A 126 -13.35 23.17 -18.79
C LYS A 126 -13.20 22.24 -19.99
N ILE A 127 -14.27 21.57 -20.39
CA ILE A 127 -14.27 20.67 -21.56
C ILE A 127 -14.17 21.52 -22.84
N SER A 128 -14.93 22.62 -22.92
CA SER A 128 -14.88 23.57 -24.03
C SER A 128 -13.55 24.34 -24.12
N GLN A 129 -12.90 24.60 -22.98
CA GLN A 129 -11.70 25.43 -22.87
C GLN A 129 -10.69 24.83 -21.86
N PRO A 130 -9.87 23.83 -22.23
CA PRO A 130 -9.02 23.09 -21.29
C PRO A 130 -7.96 23.89 -20.53
N ALA A 131 -7.72 25.16 -20.90
CA ALA A 131 -6.86 26.09 -20.18
C ALA A 131 -7.57 26.83 -19.02
N GLU A 132 -8.91 26.86 -19.02
CA GLU A 132 -9.70 27.46 -17.94
C GLU A 132 -10.03 26.42 -16.86
N SER A 133 -9.98 26.85 -15.60
CA SER A 133 -10.38 25.99 -14.47
C SER A 133 -11.89 25.96 -14.28
N CYS A 134 -12.38 24.85 -13.71
CA CYS A 134 -13.75 24.67 -13.27
C CYS A 134 -13.77 23.95 -11.90
N THR A 135 -14.92 23.97 -11.24
CA THR A 135 -15.13 23.22 -9.99
C THR A 135 -16.55 22.72 -9.94
N VAL A 136 -16.72 21.41 -9.75
CA VAL A 136 -18.04 20.75 -9.70
C VAL A 136 -18.32 20.26 -8.28
N PRO A 137 -19.44 20.66 -7.66
CA PRO A 137 -19.89 20.06 -6.42
C PRO A 137 -20.54 18.70 -6.74
N LEU A 138 -19.96 17.61 -6.22
CA LEU A 138 -20.49 16.25 -6.45
C LEU A 138 -21.93 16.15 -5.91
N ALA A 139 -22.80 15.44 -6.62
CA ALA A 139 -24.24 15.32 -6.31
C ALA A 139 -24.94 16.70 -6.11
N GLY A 140 -24.52 17.73 -6.85
CA GLY A 140 -25.04 19.09 -6.73
C GLY A 140 -24.67 19.78 -5.41
N GLY A 141 -23.70 19.25 -4.66
CA GLY A 141 -23.28 19.76 -3.35
C GLY A 141 -24.01 19.15 -2.16
N ASN A 142 -24.95 18.23 -2.41
CA ASN A 142 -25.59 17.45 -1.37
C ASN A 142 -24.61 16.42 -0.78
N PRO A 143 -24.74 16.06 0.52
CA PRO A 143 -23.92 15.00 1.12
C PRO A 143 -24.16 13.65 0.41
N VAL A 144 -23.09 13.05 -0.11
CA VAL A 144 -23.10 11.70 -0.71
C VAL A 144 -22.93 10.69 0.42
N THR A 145 -23.89 9.77 0.59
CA THR A 145 -23.75 8.67 1.55
C THR A 145 -22.70 7.68 1.06
N LEU A 146 -21.79 7.28 1.93
CA LEU A 146 -20.74 6.31 1.63
C LEU A 146 -21.11 4.91 2.15
N SER A 147 -20.81 3.86 1.39
CA SER A 147 -20.73 2.49 1.92
C SER A 147 -19.40 2.29 2.66
N ALA A 148 -19.39 1.48 3.70
CA ALA A 148 -18.17 1.12 4.43
C ALA A 148 -17.76 -0.32 4.07
N GLU A 149 -16.58 -0.47 3.50
CA GLU A 149 -16.03 -1.76 3.02
C GLU A 149 -15.15 -2.45 4.08
N GLY A 150 -15.12 -1.94 5.30
CA GLY A 150 -14.27 -2.44 6.38
C GLY A 150 -12.80 -2.06 6.16
N LYS A 151 -11.89 -3.03 6.30
CA LYS A 151 -10.42 -2.81 6.24
C LYS A 151 -9.69 -3.80 5.31
N PRO A 152 -10.01 -3.85 4.00
CA PRO A 152 -9.43 -4.84 3.08
C PRO A 152 -7.89 -4.74 2.94
N GLU A 153 -7.34 -3.52 2.98
CA GLU A 153 -5.90 -3.26 2.95
C GLU A 153 -5.33 -2.90 4.34
N GLY A 154 -6.07 -3.24 5.40
CA GLY A 154 -5.71 -2.90 6.79
C GLY A 154 -5.93 -1.43 7.19
N VAL A 155 -6.52 -0.63 6.30
CA VAL A 155 -7.01 0.74 6.54
C VAL A 155 -8.53 0.81 6.30
N PRO A 156 -9.28 1.67 7.00
CA PRO A 156 -10.70 1.89 6.72
C PRO A 156 -10.93 2.30 5.26
N ARG A 157 -11.87 1.63 4.58
CA ARG A 157 -12.27 1.92 3.20
C ARG A 157 -13.74 2.29 3.10
N PHE A 158 -14.03 3.32 2.33
CA PHE A 158 -15.39 3.71 1.94
C PHE A 158 -15.56 3.81 0.43
N GLU A 159 -16.78 3.70 -0.07
CA GLU A 159 -17.12 3.90 -1.49
C GLU A 159 -18.34 4.80 -1.70
N ALA A 160 -18.32 5.57 -2.78
CA ALA A 160 -19.40 6.39 -3.31
C ALA A 160 -19.87 5.85 -4.68
N ALA A 161 -20.15 4.54 -4.75
CA ALA A 161 -20.38 3.83 -6.01
C ALA A 161 -21.57 4.36 -6.84
N GLY A 162 -22.58 4.95 -6.18
CA GLY A 162 -23.79 5.49 -6.83
C GLY A 162 -23.70 6.95 -7.30
N ALA A 163 -22.54 7.60 -7.20
CA ALA A 163 -22.37 8.98 -7.65
C ALA A 163 -22.06 9.06 -9.16
N GLU A 164 -22.34 10.22 -9.78
CA GLU A 164 -21.96 10.52 -11.18
C GLU A 164 -20.46 10.35 -11.45
N CYS A 165 -19.65 10.50 -10.39
CA CYS A 165 -18.24 10.15 -10.35
C CYS A 165 -18.04 9.11 -9.23
N PRO A 166 -18.02 7.80 -9.55
CA PRO A 166 -17.82 6.73 -8.56
C PRO A 166 -16.40 6.75 -7.96
N LEU A 167 -16.30 6.90 -6.64
CA LEU A 167 -15.03 7.05 -5.92
C LEU A 167 -14.87 6.05 -4.78
N ARG A 168 -13.63 5.64 -4.54
CA ARG A 168 -13.19 4.87 -3.37
C ARG A 168 -12.25 5.71 -2.52
N PHE A 169 -12.39 5.59 -1.21
CA PHE A 169 -11.73 6.39 -0.19
C PHE A 169 -10.99 5.45 0.78
N ASP A 170 -9.66 5.41 0.72
CA ASP A 170 -8.82 4.71 1.68
C ASP A 170 -8.31 5.69 2.74
N VAL A 171 -8.73 5.52 3.99
CA VAL A 171 -8.36 6.42 5.09
C VAL A 171 -6.86 6.32 5.38
N THR A 172 -6.21 7.47 5.52
CA THR A 172 -4.83 7.63 5.98
C THR A 172 -4.83 8.47 7.27
N GLU A 173 -3.71 8.55 7.99
CA GLU A 173 -3.64 9.41 9.17
C GLU A 173 -3.70 10.90 8.77
N GLY A 174 -4.85 11.55 9.01
CA GLY A 174 -5.09 12.96 8.71
C GLY A 174 -5.42 13.28 7.25
N GLY A 175 -5.75 12.28 6.43
CA GLY A 175 -6.19 12.47 5.04
C GLY A 175 -6.79 11.20 4.44
N VAL A 176 -7.19 11.25 3.17
CA VAL A 176 -7.85 10.14 2.48
C VAL A 176 -7.25 9.98 1.08
N LEU A 177 -6.77 8.78 0.77
CA LEU A 177 -6.34 8.43 -0.58
C LEU A 177 -7.56 8.09 -1.42
N VAL A 178 -7.82 8.87 -2.46
CA VAL A 178 -8.99 8.71 -3.33
C VAL A 178 -8.58 8.06 -4.65
N SER A 179 -9.36 7.07 -5.05
CA SER A 179 -9.23 6.37 -6.33
C SER A 179 -10.58 6.34 -7.07
N SER A 180 -10.52 6.26 -8.40
CA SER A 180 -11.72 6.11 -9.24
C SER A 180 -12.18 4.65 -9.24
N LEU A 181 -13.50 4.45 -9.13
CA LEU A 181 -14.15 3.16 -9.38
C LEU A 181 -14.63 3.02 -10.83
N GLY A 182 -14.55 4.10 -11.62
CA GLY A 182 -14.89 4.09 -13.05
C GLY A 182 -13.77 3.56 -13.94
N ALA A 183 -14.03 3.53 -15.26
CA ALA A 183 -13.09 3.01 -16.27
C ALA A 183 -11.80 3.84 -16.46
N GLY A 184 -11.67 4.98 -15.77
CA GLY A 184 -10.49 5.85 -15.83
C GLY A 184 -10.43 6.86 -14.68
N PRO A 185 -9.32 7.62 -14.56
CA PRO A 185 -9.09 8.56 -13.46
C PRO A 185 -9.81 9.91 -13.63
N ILE A 186 -10.46 10.16 -14.78
CA ILE A 186 -11.15 11.41 -15.11
C ILE A 186 -12.65 11.23 -14.97
N CYS A 187 -13.32 12.17 -14.29
CA CYS A 187 -14.78 12.28 -14.23
C CYS A 187 -15.25 13.50 -15.04
N THR A 188 -16.08 13.28 -16.05
CA THR A 188 -16.60 14.32 -16.97
C THR A 188 -18.04 14.70 -16.64
N PHE A 189 -18.25 15.98 -16.35
CA PHE A 189 -19.53 16.58 -16.00
C PHE A 189 -20.00 17.50 -17.13
N SER A 190 -20.64 16.93 -18.16
CA SER A 190 -21.00 17.68 -19.38
C SER A 190 -21.94 18.86 -19.11
N ALA A 191 -22.87 18.73 -18.17
CA ALA A 191 -23.79 19.81 -17.78
C ALA A 191 -23.09 20.99 -17.09
N ALA A 192 -21.89 20.78 -16.54
CA ALA A 192 -21.06 21.79 -15.91
C ALA A 192 -19.85 22.20 -16.77
N ASP A 193 -19.78 21.72 -18.02
CA ASP A 193 -18.65 21.90 -18.95
C ASP A 193 -17.29 21.58 -18.29
N CYS A 194 -17.19 20.52 -17.48
CA CYS A 194 -16.02 20.32 -16.60
C CYS A 194 -15.48 18.87 -16.62
N ALA A 195 -14.17 18.72 -16.82
CA ALA A 195 -13.45 17.46 -16.64
C ALA A 195 -12.58 17.55 -15.38
N THR A 196 -12.73 16.59 -14.48
CA THR A 196 -12.09 16.59 -13.15
C THR A 196 -11.23 15.34 -12.97
N THR A 197 -10.15 15.44 -12.20
CA THR A 197 -9.31 14.29 -11.82
C THR A 197 -9.31 14.15 -10.30
N PRO A 198 -10.29 13.44 -9.71
CA PRO A 198 -10.45 13.30 -8.25
C PRO A 198 -9.40 12.42 -7.57
N VAL A 199 -8.63 11.66 -8.36
CA VAL A 199 -7.65 10.69 -7.89
C VAL A 199 -6.43 11.40 -7.30
N GLY A 200 -6.04 11.02 -6.08
CA GLY A 200 -4.93 11.63 -5.37
C GLY A 200 -5.08 11.53 -3.85
N LEU A 201 -4.14 12.11 -3.11
CA LEU A 201 -4.25 12.21 -1.66
C LEU A 201 -4.99 13.51 -1.30
N TRP A 202 -6.16 13.37 -0.68
CA TRP A 202 -6.89 14.49 -0.10
C TRP A 202 -6.44 14.66 1.35
N GLY A 203 -5.76 15.76 1.66
CA GLY A 203 -5.12 15.97 2.96
C GLY A 203 -5.14 17.43 3.41
N PRO A 204 -4.45 17.77 4.50
CA PRO A 204 -4.41 19.14 5.00
C PRO A 204 -3.70 20.07 4.00
N ALA A 205 -4.08 21.34 3.99
CA ALA A 205 -3.44 22.36 3.16
C ALA A 205 -1.92 22.39 3.40
N ALA A 206 -1.12 22.38 2.33
CA ALA A 206 0.33 22.17 2.39
C ALA A 206 1.11 23.14 3.31
N ALA A 207 0.58 24.35 3.51
CA ALA A 207 1.17 25.34 4.43
C ALA A 207 1.15 24.87 5.90
N THR A 208 0.12 24.12 6.31
CA THR A 208 -0.06 23.64 7.70
C THR A 208 0.89 22.49 8.07
N LEU A 209 1.49 21.84 7.06
CA LEU A 209 2.32 20.64 7.22
C LEU A 209 3.80 20.95 7.45
N ILE A 210 4.26 22.17 7.11
CA ILE A 210 5.67 22.60 7.21
C ILE A 210 6.27 22.37 8.60
N PRO A 211 5.62 22.78 9.71
CA PRO A 211 6.24 22.68 11.04
C PRO A 211 6.53 21.25 11.49
N ARG A 212 5.91 20.25 10.83
CA ARG A 212 5.96 18.83 11.17
C ARG A 212 6.86 18.01 10.24
N ALA A 213 7.58 18.64 9.32
CA ALA A 213 8.42 17.96 8.31
C ALA A 213 9.39 16.93 8.93
N GLY A 214 10.02 17.24 10.06
CA GLY A 214 10.93 16.32 10.76
C GLY A 214 10.23 15.09 11.37
N GLU A 215 8.99 15.25 11.86
CA GLU A 215 8.17 14.12 12.30
C GLU A 215 7.85 13.19 11.12
N PHE A 216 7.47 13.80 9.98
CA PHE A 216 7.07 13.05 8.79
C PHE A 216 8.25 12.28 8.16
N ASP A 217 9.44 12.87 8.09
CA ASP A 217 10.62 12.15 7.58
C ASP A 217 11.04 10.99 8.50
N THR A 218 11.02 11.22 9.82
CA THR A 218 11.32 10.17 10.81
C THR A 218 10.33 9.01 10.70
N ALA A 219 9.03 9.31 10.66
CA ALA A 219 7.97 8.31 10.48
C ALA A 219 8.07 7.60 9.12
N ARG A 220 8.51 8.30 8.06
CA ARG A 220 8.72 7.73 6.72
C ARG A 220 9.83 6.69 6.73
N GLY A 221 10.93 6.95 7.44
CA GLY A 221 12.00 5.97 7.64
C GLY A 221 11.52 4.68 8.32
N VAL A 222 10.62 4.80 9.30
CA VAL A 222 9.96 3.65 9.97
C VAL A 222 9.03 2.91 9.01
N ALA A 223 8.19 3.64 8.26
CA ALA A 223 7.26 3.05 7.30
C ALA A 223 7.97 2.34 6.14
N ASP A 224 9.00 2.97 5.55
CA ASP A 224 9.85 2.37 4.51
C ASP A 224 10.54 1.09 5.02
N LYS A 225 10.97 1.06 6.30
CA LYS A 225 11.51 -0.16 6.92
C LYS A 225 10.44 -1.26 7.03
N ALA A 226 9.24 -0.92 7.50
CA ALA A 226 8.13 -1.88 7.60
C ALA A 226 7.74 -2.46 6.23
N VAL A 227 7.70 -1.62 5.17
CA VAL A 227 7.49 -2.07 3.78
C VAL A 227 8.57 -3.07 3.35
N ARG A 228 9.86 -2.75 3.54
CA ARG A 228 10.97 -3.65 3.17
C ARG A 228 10.93 -4.98 3.93
N ASP A 229 10.69 -4.93 5.24
CA ASP A 229 10.65 -6.12 6.09
C ASP A 229 9.44 -7.01 5.75
N ASN A 230 8.27 -6.43 5.46
CA ASN A 230 7.10 -7.18 5.02
C ASN A 230 7.28 -7.79 3.62
N TYR A 231 7.85 -7.08 2.65
CA TYR A 231 8.20 -7.67 1.34
C TYR A 231 9.20 -8.83 1.46
N LYS A 232 10.21 -8.69 2.33
CA LYS A 232 11.16 -9.77 2.64
C LYS A 232 10.44 -10.98 3.20
N LEU A 233 9.52 -10.78 4.15
CA LEU A 233 8.73 -11.86 4.75
C LEU A 233 7.75 -12.51 3.75
N MET A 234 7.14 -11.73 2.86
CA MET A 234 6.31 -12.25 1.77
C MET A 234 7.13 -13.15 0.85
N THR A 235 8.28 -12.68 0.37
CA THR A 235 9.19 -13.47 -0.49
C THR A 235 9.69 -14.74 0.21
N GLN A 236 9.88 -14.72 1.54
CA GLN A 236 10.25 -15.90 2.33
C GLN A 236 9.12 -16.93 2.49
N ARG A 237 7.85 -16.50 2.44
CA ARG A 237 6.67 -17.36 2.57
C ARG A 237 6.06 -17.76 1.23
N ALA A 238 6.42 -17.07 0.15
CA ALA A 238 5.94 -17.26 -1.21
C ALA A 238 6.42 -18.58 -1.82
N ARG A 239 5.63 -19.13 -2.74
CA ARG A 239 6.11 -20.19 -3.64
C ARG A 239 6.96 -19.59 -4.75
N ARG A 240 7.73 -20.41 -5.48
CA ARG A 240 8.69 -19.91 -6.49
C ARG A 240 8.00 -19.10 -7.59
N GLU A 241 6.79 -19.50 -7.96
CA GLU A 241 5.90 -18.84 -8.91
C GLU A 241 5.46 -17.43 -8.45
N ASP A 242 5.24 -17.23 -7.15
CA ASP A 242 4.72 -15.98 -6.57
C ASP A 242 5.80 -14.93 -6.31
N VAL A 243 7.08 -15.34 -6.21
CA VAL A 243 8.20 -14.43 -5.90
C VAL A 243 8.38 -13.33 -6.96
N ARG A 244 8.25 -13.67 -8.25
CA ARG A 244 8.46 -12.69 -9.33
C ARG A 244 7.42 -11.55 -9.30
N PRO A 245 6.10 -11.81 -9.18
CA PRO A 245 5.11 -10.78 -8.90
C PRO A 245 5.45 -9.89 -7.70
N ILE A 246 5.84 -10.48 -6.56
CA ILE A 246 6.14 -9.72 -5.32
C ILE A 246 7.32 -8.76 -5.53
N VAL A 247 8.41 -9.20 -6.17
CA VAL A 247 9.57 -8.36 -6.46
C VAL A 247 9.23 -7.26 -7.49
N SER A 248 8.39 -7.56 -8.48
CA SER A 248 7.91 -6.57 -9.45
C SER A 248 7.07 -5.48 -8.78
N GLU A 249 6.19 -5.87 -7.86
CA GLU A 249 5.34 -4.97 -7.07
C GLU A 249 6.18 -4.10 -6.11
N GLN A 250 7.25 -4.68 -5.53
CA GLN A 250 8.23 -3.94 -4.74
C GLN A 250 8.98 -2.89 -5.55
N ALA A 251 9.37 -3.21 -6.79
CA ALA A 251 10.07 -2.29 -7.68
C ALA A 251 9.17 -1.15 -8.19
N ALA A 252 7.90 -1.43 -8.51
CA ALA A 252 6.93 -0.43 -8.96
C ALA A 252 6.54 0.56 -7.84
N PHE A 253 6.46 0.10 -6.59
CA PHE A 253 5.97 0.92 -5.48
C PHE A 253 6.70 2.27 -5.31
N SER A 254 8.02 2.33 -5.55
CA SER A 254 8.77 3.58 -5.44
C SER A 254 8.42 4.59 -6.55
N SER A 255 8.22 4.14 -7.79
CA SER A 255 7.77 5.01 -8.89
C SER A 255 6.32 5.43 -8.74
N ASP A 256 5.45 4.52 -8.31
CA ASP A 256 4.01 4.80 -8.14
C ASP A 256 3.79 5.86 -7.05
N ARG A 257 4.52 5.72 -5.92
CA ARG A 257 4.53 6.71 -4.83
C ARG A 257 5.00 8.09 -5.31
N GLU A 258 6.10 8.14 -6.07
CA GLU A 258 6.61 9.40 -6.62
C GLU A 258 5.61 10.05 -7.59
N GLN A 259 5.07 9.28 -8.53
CA GLN A 259 4.12 9.78 -9.52
C GLN A 259 2.83 10.32 -8.90
N LEU A 260 2.36 9.68 -7.82
CA LEU A 260 1.22 10.11 -7.00
C LEU A 260 1.55 11.36 -6.16
N CYS A 261 2.69 11.39 -5.48
CA CYS A 261 2.98 12.40 -4.47
C CYS A 261 3.65 13.67 -5.00
N ARG A 262 4.30 13.64 -6.16
CA ARG A 262 4.93 14.84 -6.79
C ARG A 262 3.98 16.01 -7.00
N THR A 263 2.67 15.77 -7.08
CA THR A 263 1.65 16.82 -7.24
C THR A 263 1.10 17.34 -5.92
N TYR A 264 1.40 16.71 -4.78
CA TYR A 264 1.04 17.24 -3.47
C TYR A 264 1.86 18.52 -3.23
N ALA A 265 1.15 19.63 -3.00
CA ALA A 265 1.77 20.93 -2.99
C ALA A 265 2.88 20.99 -1.94
N ARG A 266 4.08 21.40 -2.36
CA ARG A 266 5.27 21.53 -1.50
C ARG A 266 5.68 20.24 -0.77
N GLU A 267 5.33 19.07 -1.32
CA GLU A 267 5.68 17.76 -0.75
C GLU A 267 7.17 17.59 -0.46
N GLY A 268 8.05 18.06 -1.36
CA GLY A 268 9.51 18.03 -1.14
C GLY A 268 9.99 18.84 0.07
N THR A 269 9.13 19.63 0.73
CA THR A 269 9.42 20.34 1.98
C THR A 269 8.94 19.60 3.23
N HIS A 270 7.92 18.73 3.13
CA HIS A 270 7.29 18.11 4.31
C HIS A 270 7.10 16.58 4.25
N GLY A 271 7.11 15.95 3.08
CA GLY A 271 7.07 14.48 2.96
C GLY A 271 5.77 13.81 3.45
N PHE A 272 4.63 14.51 3.38
CA PHE A 272 3.37 14.03 3.97
C PHE A 272 2.75 12.93 3.11
N CYS A 273 2.62 13.17 1.80
CA CYS A 273 2.08 12.18 0.89
C CYS A 273 2.95 10.91 0.84
N HIS A 274 4.27 11.08 0.72
CA HIS A 274 5.21 9.95 0.74
C HIS A 274 5.06 9.12 2.00
N LEU A 275 4.88 9.75 3.16
CA LEU A 275 4.61 9.03 4.41
C LEU A 275 3.30 8.25 4.35
N ARG A 276 2.16 8.91 4.10
CA ARG A 276 0.83 8.27 4.16
C ARG A 276 0.68 7.12 3.15
N VAL A 277 1.21 7.29 1.94
CA VAL A 277 1.23 6.22 0.93
C VAL A 277 2.10 5.03 1.38
N THR A 278 3.21 5.28 2.09
CA THR A 278 4.11 4.23 2.58
C THR A 278 3.55 3.49 3.80
N GLU A 279 2.85 4.19 4.71
CA GLU A 279 2.15 3.56 5.82
C GLU A 279 1.01 2.66 5.34
N ASN A 280 0.16 3.17 4.44
CA ASN A 280 -0.91 2.37 3.83
C ASN A 280 -0.33 1.14 3.10
N ARG A 281 0.80 1.28 2.41
CA ARG A 281 1.50 0.15 1.79
C ARG A 281 2.00 -0.86 2.81
N ALA A 282 2.56 -0.42 3.94
CA ALA A 282 3.00 -1.32 5.00
C ALA A 282 1.83 -2.11 5.62
N LEU A 283 0.68 -1.46 5.81
CA LEU A 283 -0.56 -2.07 6.33
C LEU A 283 -1.19 -3.06 5.33
N ALA A 284 -1.20 -2.74 4.04
CA ALA A 284 -1.63 -3.64 2.97
C ALA A 284 -0.78 -4.92 2.94
N LEU A 285 0.55 -4.77 2.97
CA LEU A 285 1.49 -5.89 3.03
C LEU A 285 1.32 -6.74 4.30
N ALA A 286 1.13 -6.10 5.45
CA ALA A 286 0.87 -6.81 6.71
C ALA A 286 -0.45 -7.61 6.66
N THR A 287 -1.50 -7.03 6.07
CA THR A 287 -2.81 -7.67 5.91
C THR A 287 -2.71 -8.88 4.97
N ARG A 288 -2.01 -8.75 3.83
CA ARG A 288 -1.68 -9.88 2.93
C ARG A 288 -0.86 -10.99 3.59
N LEU A 289 -0.08 -10.67 4.61
CA LEU A 289 0.68 -11.63 5.42
C LEU A 289 -0.14 -12.29 6.55
N GLY A 290 -1.44 -12.01 6.63
CA GLY A 290 -2.35 -12.54 7.65
C GLY A 290 -2.29 -11.80 8.99
N ALA A 291 -1.76 -10.58 9.04
CA ALA A 291 -1.88 -9.75 10.23
C ALA A 291 -3.28 -9.16 10.31
N ASN A 292 -4.08 -9.63 11.27
CA ASN A 292 -5.41 -9.09 11.54
C ASN A 292 -5.31 -7.67 12.13
N THR A 293 -5.34 -6.68 11.24
CA THR A 293 -5.54 -5.24 11.52
C THR A 293 -7.01 -4.91 11.82
N ALA A 294 -7.91 -5.85 11.54
CA ALA A 294 -9.26 -5.86 12.06
C ALA A 294 -9.25 -6.22 13.55
N THR A 295 -9.36 -5.21 14.41
CA THR A 295 -10.06 -5.40 15.69
C THR A 295 -11.43 -5.97 15.33
N PRO A 296 -11.85 -7.13 15.87
CA PRO A 296 -13.17 -7.67 15.56
C PRO A 296 -14.23 -6.74 16.15
N THR A 297 -14.86 -5.93 15.30
CA THR A 297 -16.23 -5.46 15.55
C THR A 297 -17.04 -6.70 15.91
N ALA A 298 -17.79 -6.66 17.01
CA ALA A 298 -18.29 -7.83 17.72
C ALA A 298 -19.27 -8.71 16.91
N ALA A 299 -18.73 -9.48 15.96
CA ALA A 299 -19.40 -10.58 15.32
C ALA A 299 -19.53 -11.71 16.34
N VAL A 300 -20.79 -11.98 16.70
CA VAL A 300 -21.25 -13.00 17.64
C VAL A 300 -20.34 -14.23 17.65
N ALA A 301 -19.53 -14.36 18.70
CA ALA A 301 -18.82 -15.61 18.96
C ALA A 301 -19.87 -16.74 19.08
N PRO A 302 -19.75 -17.84 18.33
CA PRO A 302 -20.69 -18.94 18.44
C PRO A 302 -20.67 -19.45 19.89
N ARG A 303 -21.79 -19.30 20.60
CA ARG A 303 -21.94 -19.79 21.97
C ARG A 303 -21.63 -21.28 21.96
N ARG A 304 -20.56 -21.68 22.67
CA ARG A 304 -20.30 -23.11 22.95
C ARG A 304 -21.58 -23.71 23.55
N PRO A 305 -22.07 -24.86 23.07
CA PRO A 305 -23.21 -25.52 23.66
C PRO A 305 -22.96 -25.76 25.16
N ARG A 306 -23.83 -25.22 26.01
CA ARG A 306 -23.81 -25.53 27.44
C ARG A 306 -24.13 -27.02 27.60
N PRO A 307 -23.35 -27.82 28.35
CA PRO A 307 -23.70 -29.21 28.61
C PRO A 307 -25.11 -29.31 29.18
N LYS A 308 -25.92 -30.23 28.65
CA LYS A 308 -27.22 -30.55 29.27
C LYS A 308 -26.96 -31.18 30.64
N PRO A 309 -27.72 -30.83 31.69
CA PRO A 309 -27.69 -31.59 32.93
C PRO A 309 -28.16 -33.02 32.64
N ALA A 310 -27.48 -34.01 33.22
CA ALA A 310 -27.92 -35.40 33.13
C ALA A 310 -29.23 -35.58 33.90
N VAL A 311 -30.23 -36.14 33.22
CA VAL A 311 -31.41 -36.73 33.85
C VAL A 311 -31.38 -38.20 33.44
N GLU A 312 -30.75 -39.02 34.28
CA GLU A 312 -30.80 -40.47 34.19
C GLU A 312 -31.40 -40.93 35.52
N GLY A 313 -32.68 -41.30 35.50
CA GLY A 313 -33.35 -41.81 36.69
C GLY A 313 -32.97 -43.27 36.93
N MET A 314 -32.81 -43.65 38.19
CA MET A 314 -32.78 -45.06 38.57
C MET A 314 -33.54 -45.24 39.88
N ASN A 315 -34.77 -45.75 39.78
CA ASN A 315 -35.49 -46.33 40.89
C ASN A 315 -35.68 -47.82 40.58
N PRO A 316 -35.15 -48.71 41.45
CA PRO A 316 -35.70 -50.03 41.62
C PRO A 316 -36.04 -50.28 43.11
N ASP A 317 -37.35 -50.39 43.35
CA ASP A 317 -38.01 -51.16 44.42
C ASP A 317 -37.23 -51.48 45.72
N ALA A 318 -37.56 -50.75 46.78
CA ALA A 318 -37.37 -51.19 48.17
C ALA A 318 -38.69 -51.04 48.95
N ALA A 319 -39.26 -52.17 49.33
CA ALA A 319 -40.58 -52.34 49.93
C ALA A 319 -40.81 -51.66 51.30
N GLY A 320 -42.09 -51.38 51.61
CA GLY A 320 -42.64 -51.61 52.96
C GLY A 320 -43.29 -50.42 53.67
N GLY A 321 -44.59 -50.57 53.99
CA GLY A 321 -45.36 -49.68 54.90
C GLY A 321 -45.97 -48.45 54.18
N GLY A 322 -47.27 -48.15 54.25
CA GLY A 322 -48.37 -48.74 55.04
C GLY A 322 -48.82 -47.79 56.15
N ASP A 323 -49.85 -46.98 55.85
CA ASP A 323 -50.68 -46.12 56.73
C ASP A 323 -49.94 -45.09 57.63
N VAL A 324 -50.39 -43.83 57.78
CA VAL A 324 -51.66 -43.39 58.40
C VAL A 324 -52.03 -41.96 57.95
N LEU A 325 -53.31 -41.63 58.16
CA LEU A 325 -54.10 -40.43 57.82
C LEU A 325 -53.63 -39.06 58.40
N PRO A 326 -54.19 -37.92 57.92
CA PRO A 326 -53.77 -36.56 58.27
C PRO A 326 -54.63 -35.88 59.36
N GLU A 327 -54.05 -34.86 59.99
CA GLU A 327 -54.68 -33.57 60.35
C GLU A 327 -53.62 -32.44 60.35
#